data_AF-A0A4R3QYP1-F1
#
_entry.id   AF-A0A4R3QYP1-F1
#
_cell.length_a   1.000
_cell.length_b   1.000
_cell.length_c   1.000
_cell.angle_alpha   90.00
_cell.angle_beta   90.00
_cell.angle_gamma   90.00
#
_symmetry.space_group_name_H-M   'P 1'
#
loop_
_entity.id
_entity.type
_entity.pdbx_description
1 polymer ?
#
loop_
_entity_poly.entity_id
_entity_poly.type
_entity_poly.pdbx_seq_one_letter_code
_entity_poly.pdbx_strand_id
1 'polypeptide(L)'
;MSIQDTSSSAKLAFIHTVSGLVFEFEGLAKEHFPNWKPFAILDESLLRDTIERWSLSDLTKRRLAIYIWSAVDAGAGAVVVTCSTLGPAVDAIAPLCPVPLFRIDEAWPKPLSSMDTA
;
A
#
# COMPACT_ATOMS: atom_id res chain seq x y z
N MET A 1 -14.51 5.82 -30.26
CA MET A 1 -13.18 5.17 -30.31
C MET A 1 -13.14 4.09 -29.25
N SER A 2 -12.53 2.97 -29.59
CA SER A 2 -12.69 1.63 -29.02
C SER A 2 -12.53 1.45 -27.51
N ILE A 3 -13.42 0.60 -26.99
CA ILE A 3 -13.19 -0.53 -26.06
C ILE A 3 -11.77 -0.63 -25.49
N GLN A 4 -11.66 -0.50 -24.17
CA GLN A 4 -10.71 -1.25 -23.37
C GLN A 4 -11.45 -1.87 -22.18
N ASP A 5 -11.99 -3.07 -22.43
CA ASP A 5 -12.27 -4.05 -21.38
C ASP A 5 -10.93 -4.81 -21.18
N THR A 6 -10.08 -4.32 -20.27
CA THR A 6 -8.78 -4.93 -19.99
C THR A 6 -8.88 -5.88 -18.81
N SER A 7 -9.12 -7.13 -19.16
CA SER A 7 -9.00 -8.35 -18.36
C SER A 7 -7.55 -8.65 -17.90
N SER A 8 -6.90 -7.69 -17.25
CA SER A 8 -5.64 -7.90 -16.53
C SER A 8 -5.82 -7.57 -15.07
N SER A 9 -5.81 -8.59 -14.22
CA SER A 9 -5.90 -8.44 -12.76
C SER A 9 -4.84 -7.45 -12.25
N ALA A 10 -5.30 -6.32 -11.72
CA ALA A 10 -4.46 -5.27 -11.16
C ALA A 10 -3.76 -5.78 -9.89
N LYS A 11 -2.52 -5.34 -9.61
CA LYS A 11 -1.81 -5.78 -8.41
C LYS A 11 -2.07 -4.84 -7.25
N LEU A 12 -2.37 -5.40 -6.07
CA LEU A 12 -2.55 -4.64 -4.84
C LEU A 12 -1.32 -4.87 -3.94
N ALA A 13 -0.55 -3.82 -3.68
CA ALA A 13 0.62 -3.95 -2.82
C ALA A 13 0.27 -3.63 -1.36
N PHE A 14 0.74 -4.45 -0.44
CA PHE A 14 0.72 -4.16 0.98
C PHE A 14 2.14 -3.93 1.49
N ILE A 15 2.35 -2.85 2.24
CA ILE A 15 3.61 -2.60 2.94
C ILE A 15 3.36 -2.83 4.43
N HIS A 16 4.00 -3.87 4.95
CA HIS A 16 3.86 -4.33 6.33
C HIS A 16 5.12 -4.07 7.14
N THR A 17 4.94 -3.86 8.44
CA THR A 17 6.01 -3.86 9.44
C THR A 17 5.89 -4.99 10.46
N VAL A 18 4.92 -5.89 10.27
CA VAL A 18 4.63 -7.03 11.14
C VAL A 18 4.37 -8.24 10.25
N SER A 19 5.21 -9.26 10.38
CA SER A 19 5.16 -10.47 9.53
C SER A 19 3.86 -11.25 9.66
N GLY A 20 3.29 -11.30 10.87
CA GLY A 20 2.05 -12.02 11.16
C GLY A 20 0.82 -11.53 10.38
N LEU A 21 0.85 -10.30 9.86
CA LEU A 21 -0.29 -9.73 9.12
C LEU A 21 -0.27 -10.05 7.61
N VAL A 22 0.85 -10.57 7.08
CA VAL A 22 1.01 -10.76 5.63
C VAL A 22 -0.05 -11.71 5.06
N PHE A 23 -0.21 -12.89 5.66
CA PHE A 23 -1.18 -13.88 5.17
C PHE A 23 -2.63 -13.49 5.45
N GLU A 24 -2.89 -12.79 6.56
CA GLU A 24 -4.23 -12.30 6.90
C GLU A 24 -4.70 -11.28 5.87
N PHE A 25 -3.88 -10.28 5.55
CA PHE A 25 -4.20 -9.28 4.53
C PHE A 25 -4.26 -9.88 3.12
N GLU A 26 -3.42 -10.86 2.80
CA GLU A 26 -3.53 -11.58 1.54
C GLU A 26 -4.88 -12.31 1.42
N GLY A 27 -5.34 -12.96 2.50
CA GLY A 27 -6.64 -13.62 2.56
C GLY A 27 -7.80 -12.64 2.37
N LEU A 28 -7.81 -11.56 3.15
CA LEU A 28 -8.83 -10.50 3.07
C LEU A 28 -8.86 -9.85 1.68
N ALA A 29 -7.70 -9.61 1.08
CA ALA A 29 -7.63 -9.04 -0.25
C ALA A 29 -8.19 -9.99 -1.32
N LYS A 30 -7.92 -11.30 -1.23
CA LYS A 30 -8.51 -12.29 -2.14
C LYS A 30 -10.03 -12.40 -1.98
N GLU A 31 -10.53 -12.26 -0.76
CA GLU A 31 -11.96 -12.30 -0.46
C GLU A 31 -12.69 -11.06 -0.99
N HIS A 32 -12.19 -9.86 -0.68
CA HIS A 32 -12.88 -8.61 -1.00
C HIS A 32 -12.52 -8.01 -2.37
N PHE A 33 -11.35 -8.35 -2.91
CA PHE A 33 -10.83 -7.84 -4.18
C PHE A 33 -10.42 -9.01 -5.11
N PRO A 34 -11.36 -9.88 -5.52
CA PRO A 34 -11.04 -11.09 -6.30
C PRO A 34 -10.41 -10.80 -7.67
N ASN A 35 -10.60 -9.59 -8.21
CA ASN A 35 -10.00 -9.14 -9.46
C ASN A 35 -8.57 -8.59 -9.28
N TRP A 36 -8.09 -8.47 -8.04
CA TRP A 36 -6.78 -7.95 -7.71
C TRP A 36 -5.84 -9.08 -7.27
N LYS A 37 -4.56 -8.96 -7.63
CA LYS A 37 -3.48 -9.86 -7.20
C LYS A 37 -2.72 -9.22 -6.05
N PRO A 38 -2.98 -9.61 -4.79
CA PRO A 38 -2.25 -9.05 -3.66
C PRO A 38 -0.78 -9.51 -3.67
N PHE A 39 0.11 -8.62 -3.25
CA PHE A 39 1.49 -8.96 -2.89
C PHE A 39 1.97 -8.05 -1.76
N ALA A 40 3.04 -8.45 -1.09
CA ALA A 40 3.52 -7.78 0.10
C ALA A 40 5.00 -7.41 0.01
N ILE A 41 5.34 -6.24 0.58
CA ILE A 41 6.69 -5.88 1.01
C ILE A 41 6.65 -5.84 2.54
N LEU A 42 7.58 -6.53 3.19
CA LEU A 42 7.70 -6.59 4.65
C LEU A 42 9.03 -6.00 5.09
N ASP A 43 8.98 -5.00 5.97
CA ASP A 43 10.15 -4.48 6.68
C ASP A 43 9.80 -4.14 8.13
N GLU A 44 10.12 -5.06 9.04
CA GLU A 44 9.91 -4.89 10.49
C GLU A 44 10.79 -3.77 11.08
N SER A 45 11.89 -3.40 10.43
CA SER A 45 12.80 -2.39 10.97
C SER A 45 12.20 -0.98 10.94
N LEU A 46 11.25 -0.67 10.05
CA LEU A 46 10.60 0.65 10.02
C LEU A 46 9.84 0.94 11.31
N LEU A 47 9.14 -0.07 11.84
CA LEU A 47 8.41 0.04 13.11
C LEU A 47 9.39 0.07 14.29
N ARG A 48 10.40 -0.83 14.31
CA ARG A 48 11.43 -0.84 15.37
C ARG A 48 12.15 0.51 15.46
N ASP A 49 12.58 1.06 14.32
CA ASP A 49 13.22 2.37 14.20
C ASP A 49 12.34 3.49 14.78
N THR A 50 11.03 3.44 14.53
CA THR A 50 10.07 4.45 14.99
C THR A 50 9.85 4.35 16.50
N ILE A 51 9.78 3.12 17.04
CA ILE A 51 9.65 2.85 18.48
C ILE A 51 10.92 3.29 19.22
N GLU A 52 12.10 2.88 18.76
CA GLU A 52 13.39 3.21 19.40
C GLU A 52 13.61 4.72 19.51
N ARG A 53 13.22 5.46 18.47
CA ARG A 53 13.36 6.92 18.42
C ARG A 53 12.17 7.68 18.99
N TRP A 54 11.12 6.98 19.42
CA TRP A 54 9.84 7.58 19.81
C TRP A 54 9.29 8.60 18.79
N SER A 55 9.69 8.46 17.53
CA SER A 55 9.42 9.43 16.48
C SER A 55 9.68 8.85 15.09
N LEU A 56 8.90 9.30 14.11
CA LEU A 56 9.06 8.93 12.72
C LEU A 56 10.18 9.77 12.08
N SER A 57 11.38 9.18 12.00
CA SER A 57 12.57 9.84 11.46
C SER A 57 12.51 10.04 9.94
N ASP A 58 13.23 11.03 9.41
CA ASP A 58 13.31 11.26 7.96
C ASP A 58 13.94 10.10 7.20
N LEU A 59 14.85 9.35 7.86
CA LEU A 59 15.39 8.10 7.30
C LEU A 59 14.27 7.07 7.12
N THR A 60 13.43 6.86 8.14
CA THR A 60 12.29 5.94 8.07
C THR A 60 11.30 6.37 6.97
N LYS A 61 10.99 7.68 6.87
CA LYS A 61 10.13 8.23 5.81
C LYS A 61 10.71 7.93 4.42
N ARG A 62 12.01 8.20 4.22
CA ARG A 62 12.72 7.94 2.97
C ARG A 62 12.68 6.45 2.59
N ARG A 63 12.91 5.56 3.57
CA ARG A 63 12.86 4.10 3.33
C ARG A 63 11.45 3.64 2.95
N LEU A 64 10.42 4.16 3.63
CA LEU A 64 9.03 3.89 3.24
C LEU A 64 8.74 4.35 1.81
N ALA A 65 9.19 5.55 1.43
CA ALA A 65 9.06 6.03 0.05
C ALA A 65 9.73 5.08 -0.94
N ILE A 66 10.93 4.57 -0.66
CA ILE A 66 11.59 3.59 -1.53
C ILE A 66 10.73 2.33 -1.71
N TYR A 67 10.09 1.81 -0.65
CA TYR A 67 9.21 0.66 -0.77
C TYR A 67 7.93 0.95 -1.56
N ILE A 68 7.35 2.15 -1.40
CA ILE A 68 6.19 2.57 -2.20
C ILE A 68 6.55 2.60 -3.68
N TRP A 69 7.68 3.21 -4.05
CA TRP A 69 8.13 3.21 -5.45
C TRP A 69 8.51 1.82 -5.94
N SER A 70 9.13 0.99 -5.09
CA SER A 70 9.41 -0.40 -5.45
C SER A 70 8.14 -1.19 -5.76
N ALA A 71 7.05 -0.93 -5.03
CA ALA A 71 5.74 -1.54 -5.31
C ALA A 71 5.15 -1.02 -6.63
N VAL A 72 5.23 0.29 -6.88
CA VAL A 72 4.82 0.90 -8.16
C VAL A 72 5.60 0.29 -9.34
N ASP A 73 6.92 0.22 -9.23
CA ASP A 73 7.80 -0.35 -10.26
C ASP A 73 7.53 -1.86 -10.48
N ALA A 74 7.06 -2.58 -9.44
CA ALA A 74 6.59 -3.95 -9.55
C ALA A 74 5.21 -4.09 -10.23
N GLY A 75 4.59 -2.98 -10.62
CA GLY A 75 3.30 -2.91 -11.30
C GLY A 75 2.10 -2.88 -10.36
N ALA A 76 2.25 -2.38 -9.13
CA ALA A 76 1.12 -2.12 -8.25
C ALA A 76 0.15 -1.11 -8.89
N GLY A 77 -1.13 -1.47 -8.98
CA GLY A 77 -2.21 -0.55 -9.33
C GLY A 77 -2.73 0.25 -8.13
N ALA A 78 -2.39 -0.18 -6.91
CA ALA A 78 -2.63 0.53 -5.66
C ALA A 78 -1.68 0.01 -4.57
N VAL A 79 -1.37 0.86 -3.58
CA VAL A 79 -0.49 0.54 -2.45
C VAL A 79 -1.21 0.84 -1.13
N VAL A 80 -1.13 -0.08 -0.18
CA VAL A 80 -1.67 0.07 1.18
C VAL A 80 -0.56 -0.11 2.20
N VAL A 81 -0.33 0.91 3.02
CA VAL A 81 0.59 0.83 4.15
C VAL A 81 -0.18 0.45 5.41
N THR A 82 0.17 -0.69 6.01
CA THR A 82 -0.63 -1.28 7.11
C THR A 82 -0.17 -0.88 8.51
N CYS A 83 0.77 0.04 8.63
CA CYS A 83 1.28 0.52 9.91
C CYS A 83 0.86 1.97 10.15
N SER A 84 -0.08 2.19 11.08
CA SER A 84 -0.61 3.53 11.39
C SER A 84 0.46 4.52 11.86
N THR A 85 1.51 4.04 12.53
CA THR A 85 2.64 4.88 12.97
C THR A 85 3.44 5.50 11.80
N LEU A 86 3.34 4.91 10.61
CA LEU A 86 3.96 5.42 9.39
C LEU A 86 3.05 6.42 8.64
N GLY A 87 1.83 6.65 9.11
CA GLY A 87 0.82 7.51 8.49
C GLY A 87 1.34 8.87 8.00
N PRO A 88 2.06 9.66 8.81
CA PRO A 88 2.57 10.97 8.36
C PRO A 88 3.53 10.89 7.16
N ALA A 89 4.23 9.77 6.97
CA ALA A 89 5.02 9.55 5.76
C ALA A 89 4.13 9.26 4.55
N VAL A 90 3.08 8.44 4.74
CA VAL A 90 2.09 8.14 3.69
C VAL A 90 1.42 9.42 3.22
N ASP A 91 0.94 10.26 4.15
CA ASP A 91 0.25 11.53 3.85
C ASP A 91 1.16 12.48 3.04
N ALA A 92 2.45 12.53 3.37
CA ALA A 92 3.42 13.35 2.65
C ALA A 92 3.75 12.82 1.24
N ILE A 93 3.62 11.51 1.03
CA ILE A 93 3.98 10.83 -0.22
C ILE A 93 2.80 10.74 -1.18
N ALA A 94 1.58 10.57 -0.68
CA ALA A 94 0.38 10.33 -1.48
C ALA A 94 0.18 11.32 -2.65
N PRO A 95 0.41 12.65 -2.51
CA PRO A 95 0.28 13.59 -3.62
C PRO A 95 1.28 13.37 -4.77
N LEU A 96 2.37 12.64 -4.51
CA LEU A 96 3.44 12.36 -5.47
C LEU A 96 3.35 10.94 -6.04
N CYS A 97 2.47 10.09 -5.49
CA CYS A 97 2.35 8.70 -5.87
C CYS A 97 1.54 8.59 -7.19
N PRO A 98 2.05 7.88 -8.21
CA PRO A 98 1.36 7.75 -9.50
C PRO A 98 0.14 6.81 -9.44
N VAL A 99 -0.02 6.07 -8.36
CA VAL A 99 -1.15 5.16 -8.10
C VAL A 99 -1.78 5.47 -6.75
N PRO A 100 -3.04 5.10 -6.51
CA PRO A 100 -3.66 5.26 -5.20
C PRO A 100 -2.82 4.67 -4.07
N LEU A 101 -2.49 5.51 -3.09
CA LEU A 101 -1.72 5.16 -1.90
C LEU A 101 -2.59 5.40 -0.67
N PHE A 102 -2.76 4.36 0.14
CA PHE A 102 -3.63 4.38 1.32
C PHE A 102 -2.86 3.98 2.57
N ARG A 103 -3.29 4.52 3.72
CA ARG A 103 -2.96 3.99 5.04
C ARG A 103 -4.16 3.20 5.57
N ILE A 104 -3.88 2.15 6.34
CA ILE A 104 -4.92 1.22 6.81
C ILE A 104 -5.96 1.84 7.75
N ASP A 105 -5.58 2.89 8.47
CA ASP A 105 -6.42 3.58 9.45
C ASP A 105 -7.19 4.76 8.87
N GLU A 106 -7.06 5.04 7.57
CA GLU A 106 -8.00 5.90 6.87
C GLU A 106 -9.32 5.16 6.63
N ALA A 107 -10.42 5.79 7.02
CA ALA A 107 -11.75 5.34 6.62
C ALA A 107 -11.82 5.37 5.09
N TRP A 108 -11.90 4.20 4.45
CA TRP A 108 -11.90 4.02 3.01
C TRP A 108 -12.98 4.91 2.34
N PRO A 109 -12.62 6.06 1.72
CA PRO A 109 -13.62 7.04 1.36
C PRO A 109 -14.07 6.81 -0.08
N LYS A 110 -14.84 5.73 -0.31
CA LYS A 110 -15.77 5.43 -1.45
C LYS A 110 -15.72 3.96 -1.90
N PRO A 111 -16.81 3.41 -2.46
CA PRO A 111 -16.81 2.08 -3.06
C PRO A 111 -15.79 1.96 -4.20
N LEU A 112 -15.06 0.84 -4.24
CA LEU A 112 -14.02 0.51 -5.22
C LEU A 112 -14.50 0.46 -6.68
N SER A 113 -15.80 0.56 -6.94
CA SER A 113 -16.37 0.57 -8.29
C SER A 113 -15.91 1.74 -9.17
N SER A 114 -15.06 2.64 -8.65
CA SER A 114 -14.42 3.73 -9.39
C SER A 114 -12.95 3.48 -9.74
N MET A 115 -12.33 2.40 -9.22
CA MET A 115 -10.95 2.00 -9.59
C MET A 115 -10.90 1.17 -10.87
N ASP A 116 -12.03 0.63 -11.33
CA ASP A 116 -12.14 -0.11 -12.59
C ASP A 116 -12.23 0.82 -13.83
N THR A 117 -12.20 2.15 -13.64
CA THR A 117 -12.42 3.15 -14.70
C THR A 117 -11.22 4.06 -15.01
N ALA A 118 -10.01 3.68 -14.60
CA ALA A 118 -8.79 4.43 -14.91
C ALA A 118 -7.84 3.63 -15.82
#